data_AF-A0A229VXW9-F1
#
_entry.id   AF-A0A229VXW9-F1
#
_cell.length_a   1.000
_cell.length_b   1.000
_cell.length_c   1.000
_cell.angle_alpha   90.00
_cell.angle_beta   90.00
_cell.angle_gamma   90.00
#
_symmetry.space_group_name_H-M   'P 1'
#
loop_
_entity.id
_entity.type
_entity.pdbx_description
1 polymer ?
#
loop_
_entity_poly.entity_id
_entity_poly.type
_entity_poly.pdbx_seq_one_letter_code
_entity_poly.pdbx_strand_id
1 'polypeptide(L)' 'MNILAELEYIGHNTAAVADLLSNIDDDTLTAVFNALDPAKDTFYRNVAGVEMMKRNLPIDGQGDIVVEKSWPGDLQ' A
#
# COMPACT_ATOMS: atom_id res chain seq x y z
N MET A 1 -17.24 -0.77 -8.16
CA MET A 1 -17.02 -1.52 -6.90
C MET A 1 -16.25 -0.62 -5.95
N ASN A 2 -16.63 -0.53 -4.69
CA ASN A 2 -15.89 0.27 -3.71
C ASN A 2 -14.88 -0.64 -2.99
N ILE A 3 -13.62 -0.63 -3.44
CA ILE A 3 -12.59 -1.52 -2.92
C ILE A 3 -12.35 -1.31 -1.42
N LEU A 4 -12.41 -0.07 -0.93
CA LEU A 4 -12.18 0.23 0.49
C LEU A 4 -13.28 -0.39 1.37
N ALA A 5 -14.54 -0.31 0.94
CA ALA A 5 -15.64 -0.96 1.65
C ALA A 5 -15.52 -2.50 1.64
N GLU A 6 -15.06 -3.08 0.53
CA GLU A 6 -14.80 -4.53 0.45
C GLU A 6 -13.65 -4.95 1.37
N LEU A 7 -12.56 -4.16 1.45
CA LEU A 7 -11.46 -4.41 2.38
C LEU A 7 -11.94 -4.38 3.83
N GLU A 8 -12.74 -3.38 4.21
CA GLU A 8 -13.35 -3.31 5.55
C GLU A 8 -14.26 -4.51 5.84
N TYR A 9 -15.06 -4.94 4.86
CA TYR A 9 -15.94 -6.10 4.99
C TYR A 9 -15.17 -7.41 5.17
N ILE A 10 -14.10 -7.61 4.39
CA ILE A 10 -13.21 -8.78 4.49
C ILE A 10 -12.48 -8.79 5.85
N GLY A 11 -12.11 -7.62 6.37
CA GLY A 11 -11.34 -7.50 7.59
C GLY A 11 -9.89 -7.96 7.41
N HIS A 12 -9.25 -8.37 8.52
CA HIS A 12 -7.83 -8.73 8.56
C HIS A 12 -7.51 -10.13 8.01
N ASN A 13 -8.30 -10.65 7.06
CA ASN A 13 -8.03 -11.92 6.40
C ASN A 13 -7.06 -11.70 5.23
N THR A 14 -5.77 -11.98 5.45
CA THR A 14 -4.72 -11.74 4.47
C THR A 14 -4.96 -12.41 3.12
N ALA A 15 -5.48 -13.65 3.11
CA ALA A 15 -5.69 -14.38 1.86
C ALA A 15 -6.79 -13.74 1.01
N ALA A 16 -7.90 -13.36 1.62
CA ALA A 16 -9.01 -12.72 0.91
C ALA A 16 -8.67 -11.29 0.47
N VAL A 17 -7.92 -10.53 1.27
CA VAL A 17 -7.43 -9.20 0.90
C VAL A 17 -6.46 -9.28 -0.28
N ALA A 18 -5.50 -10.21 -0.23
CA ALA A 18 -4.54 -10.40 -1.32
C ALA A 18 -5.24 -10.86 -2.61
N ASP A 19 -6.23 -11.77 -2.51
CA ASP A 19 -7.02 -12.20 -3.65
C ASP A 19 -7.76 -11.03 -4.30
N LEU A 20 -8.49 -10.21 -3.52
CA LEU A 20 -9.15 -9.02 -4.00
C LEU A 20 -8.18 -8.06 -4.70
N LEU A 21 -7.07 -7.72 -4.03
CA LEU A 21 -6.09 -6.76 -4.55
C LEU A 21 -5.32 -7.31 -5.76
N SER A 22 -5.16 -8.62 -5.88
CA SER A 22 -4.52 -9.25 -7.04
C SER A 22 -5.38 -9.20 -8.31
N ASN A 23 -6.70 -9.04 -8.17
CA ASN A 23 -7.67 -9.07 -9.27
C ASN A 23 -8.10 -7.68 -9.77
N ILE A 24 -7.62 -6.59 -9.17
CA ILE A 24 -7.83 -5.23 -9.65
C ILE A 24 -6.68 -4.77 -10.55
N ASP A 25 -6.95 -3.82 -11.44
CA ASP A 25 -5.95 -3.19 -12.31
C ASP A 25 -4.96 -2.31 -11.53
N ASP A 26 -3.84 -1.96 -12.17
CA ASP A 26 -2.71 -1.26 -11.54
C ASP A 26 -3.05 0.17 -11.11
N ASP A 27 -3.88 0.88 -11.88
CA ASP A 27 -4.32 2.23 -11.54
C ASP A 27 -5.22 2.19 -10.30
N THR A 28 -6.16 1.24 -10.25
CA THR A 28 -7.02 1.01 -9.08
C THR A 28 -6.20 0.59 -7.86
N LEU A 29 -5.21 -0.30 -8.01
CA LEU A 29 -4.35 -0.73 -6.91
C LEU A 29 -3.54 0.44 -6.33
N THR A 30 -2.99 1.29 -7.21
CA THR A 30 -2.25 2.49 -6.81
C THR A 30 -3.15 3.49 -6.10
N ALA A 31 -4.38 3.68 -6.58
CA ALA A 31 -5.38 4.54 -5.93
C ALA A 31 -5.76 4.02 -4.54
N VAL A 32 -5.95 2.70 -4.39
CA VAL A 32 -6.22 2.06 -3.10
C VAL A 32 -5.06 2.26 -2.14
N PHE A 33 -3.83 1.97 -2.57
CA PHE A 33 -2.64 2.15 -1.72
C PHE A 33 -2.49 3.59 -1.20
N ASN A 34 -2.76 4.57 -2.06
CA ASN A 34 -2.69 5.99 -1.70
C ASN A 34 -3.88 6.48 -0.85
N ALA A 35 -5.03 5.81 -0.93
CA ALA A 35 -6.20 6.16 -0.11
C ALA A 35 -6.14 5.62 1.32
N LEU A 36 -5.35 4.57 1.56
CA LEU A 36 -5.21 3.94 2.87
C LEU A 36 -4.35 4.78 3.81
N ASP A 37 -4.86 5.05 5.02
CA ASP A 37 -4.15 5.84 6.04
C ASP A 37 -2.95 5.03 6.57
N PRO A 38 -1.71 5.53 6.45
CA PRO A 38 -0.52 4.80 6.86
C PRO A 38 -0.45 4.53 8.38
N ALA A 39 -1.21 5.25 9.21
CA ALA A 39 -1.27 5.03 10.65
C ALA A 39 -2.40 4.08 11.07
N LYS A 40 -3.51 4.06 10.33
CA LYS A 40 -4.72 3.30 10.71
C LYS A 40 -4.89 2.01 9.91
N ASP A 41 -4.57 2.05 8.62
CA ASP A 41 -4.85 0.98 7.67
C ASP A 41 -3.59 0.18 7.31
N THR A 42 -2.60 0.19 8.21
CA THR A 42 -1.28 -0.44 8.02
C THR A 42 -1.37 -1.86 7.46
N PHE A 43 -2.31 -2.67 7.93
CA PHE A 43 -2.52 -4.02 7.43
C PHE A 43 -2.86 -4.04 5.93
N TYR A 44 -3.93 -3.35 5.53
CA TYR A 44 -4.37 -3.31 4.12
C TYR A 44 -3.31 -2.66 3.24
N ARG A 45 -2.69 -1.59 3.74
CA ARG A 45 -1.65 -0.84 3.02
C ARG A 45 -0.42 -1.70 2.76
N ASN A 46 -0.01 -2.53 3.73
CA ASN A 46 1.09 -3.47 3.55
C ASN A 46 0.78 -4.54 2.50
N VAL A 47 -0.44 -5.10 2.50
CA VAL A 47 -0.81 -6.10 1.47
C VAL A 47 -0.88 -5.45 0.09
N ALA A 48 -1.47 -4.26 -0.02
CA ALA A 48 -1.47 -3.49 -1.27
C ALA A 48 -0.05 -3.19 -1.75
N GLY A 49 0.86 -2.77 -0.87
CA GLY A 49 2.27 -2.56 -1.19
C GLY A 49 2.97 -3.82 -1.69
N VAL A 50 2.66 -5.00 -1.13
CA VAL A 50 3.18 -6.28 -1.65
C VAL A 50 2.66 -6.58 -3.05
N GLU A 51 1.37 -6.36 -3.31
CA GLU A 51 0.81 -6.53 -4.66
C GLU A 51 1.43 -5.54 -5.66
N MET A 52 1.70 -4.30 -5.25
CA MET A 52 2.41 -3.32 -6.07
C MET A 52 3.85 -3.76 -6.39
N MET A 53 4.59 -4.28 -5.41
CA MET A 53 5.95 -4.83 -5.62
C MET A 53 5.95 -5.99 -6.62
N LYS A 54 4.99 -6.91 -6.51
CA LYS A 54 4.87 -8.06 -7.44
C LYS A 54 4.66 -7.63 -8.89
N ARG A 55 4.08 -6.44 -9.09
CA ARG A 55 3.79 -5.84 -10.40
C ARG A 55 4.81 -4.80 -10.84
N ASN A 56 5.88 -4.61 -10.06
CA ASN A 56 6.93 -3.61 -10.31
C ASN A 56 6.37 -2.17 -10.39
N LEU A 57 5.33 -1.89 -9.60
CA LEU A 57 4.76 -0.55 -9.43
C LEU A 57 5.53 0.21 -8.33
N PRO A 58 5.67 1.54 -8.46
CA PRO A 58 6.32 2.34 -7.44
C PRO A 58 5.51 2.33 -6.14
N ILE A 59 6.19 2.23 -5.01
CA ILE A 59 5.60 2.42 -3.67
C ILE A 59 6.07 3.78 -3.16
N ASP A 60 5.76 4.82 -3.94
CA ASP A 60 5.94 6.21 -3.53
C ASP A 60 4.63 6.68 -2.92
N GLY A 61 4.33 6.19 -1.72
CA GLY A 61 3.13 6.65 -1.03
C GLY A 61 3.13 8.17 -0.96
N GLN A 62 2.03 8.80 -1.38
CA GLN A 62 1.83 10.22 -1.10
C GLN A 62 1.85 10.43 0.41
N GLY A 63 2.95 10.98 0.93
CA GLY A 63 3.16 11.20 2.37
C GLY A 63 3.92 10.09 3.10
N ASP A 64 4.59 9.17 2.40
CA ASP A 64 5.58 8.32 3.06
C ASP A 64 6.69 9.19 3.67
N ILE A 65 6.99 8.94 4.95
CA ILE A 65 8.14 9.56 5.62
C ILE A 65 9.38 9.04 4.88
N VAL A 66 9.95 9.89 4.02
CA VAL A 66 11.30 9.66 3.50
C VAL A 66 12.24 9.83 4.70
N VAL A 67 12.60 8.72 5.34
CA VAL A 67 13.74 8.72 6.25
C VAL A 67 14.97 8.73 5.36
N GLU A 68 15.38 9.91 4.91
CA GLU A 68 16.72 10.09 4.35
C GLU A 68 17.70 9.73 5.45
N LYS A 69 18.33 8.56 5.31
CA LYS A 69 19.39 8.13 6.20
C LYS A 69 20.62 8.98 5.91
N SER A 70 20.69 10.14 6.56
CA SER A 70 21.86 11.00 6.53
C SER A 70 22.94 10.31 7.37
N TRP A 71 24.03 9.91 6.71
CA TRP A 71 25.21 9.46 7.43
C TRP A 71 26.02 10.69 7.86
N PRO A 72 26.76 10.62 8.99
CA PRO A 72 27.59 11.75 9.45
C PRO A 72 28.59 12.29 8.44
N GLY A 73 28.89 11.53 7.37
CA GLY A 73 29.78 11.95 6.27
C GLY A 73 29.11 12.79 5.19
N ASP A 74 27.78 12.89 5.17
CA ASP A 74 27.03 13.55 4.08
C ASP A 74 26.78 15.05 4.35
N LEU A 75 27.19 15.57 5.51
CA LEU A 75 26.97 16.95 5.97
C LEU A 75 28.18 17.88 5.75
N GLN A 76 28.99 17.64 4.71
CA GLN A 76 30.14 18.51 4.38
C GLN A 76 29.74 19.75 3.57
#